data_AF-A0A2D6Q278-F1
#
_entry.id   AF-A0A2D6Q278-F1
#
_cell.length_a   1.000
_cell.length_b   1.000
_cell.length_c   1.000
_cell.angle_alpha   90.00
_cell.angle_beta   90.00
_cell.angle_gamma   90.00
#
_symmetry.space_group_name_H-M   'P 1'
#
loop_
_entity.id
_entity.type
_entity.pdbx_description
1 polymer ?
#
loop_
_entity_poly.entity_id
_entity_poly.type
_entity_poly.pdbx_seq_one_letter_code
_entity_poly.pdbx_strand_id
1 'polypeptide(L)'
;MWLHDGKLIAENKSWVDTNGIRHPPNWSAVWSDEDKIAAGMEEASDPEKPSGIFYDFSRNEDGSYTSTERDLSLLKTQYIESTKQTANQLLAISDWQVIAKAERDRTIDAAVATYRAAVISACTTIEAAITGAANMAAFQALFDIPVGGNAPVHDWPSTD
;
A
#
# COMPACT_ATOMS: atom_id res chain seq x y z
N MET A 1 21.27 8.48 -4.53
CA MET A 1 21.94 7.96 -3.31
C MET A 1 23.42 7.77 -3.57
N TRP A 2 24.27 7.68 -2.54
CA TRP A 2 25.72 7.56 -2.71
C TRP A 2 26.27 6.26 -2.17
N LEU A 3 27.10 5.61 -2.96
CA LEU A 3 27.79 4.37 -2.63
C LEU A 3 29.29 4.63 -2.45
N HIS A 4 29.94 3.77 -1.68
CA HIS A 4 31.39 3.63 -1.68
C HIS A 4 31.73 2.15 -1.54
N ASP A 5 32.58 1.63 -2.43
CA ASP A 5 32.92 0.21 -2.51
C ASP A 5 31.67 -0.70 -2.56
N GLY A 6 30.67 -0.27 -3.36
CA GLY A 6 29.39 -0.96 -3.49
C GLY A 6 28.47 -0.90 -2.26
N LYS A 7 28.82 -0.14 -1.21
CA LYS A 7 28.01 -0.01 0.00
C LYS A 7 27.40 1.37 0.11
N LEU A 8 26.14 1.43 0.52
CA LEU A 8 25.45 2.67 0.78
C LEU A 8 26.11 3.45 1.91
N ILE A 9 26.44 4.70 1.61
CA ILE A 9 26.80 5.67 2.62
C ILE A 9 25.53 6.37 3.08
N ALA A 10 25.12 6.11 4.32
CA ALA A 10 23.98 6.79 4.90
C ALA A 10 24.26 8.29 5.06
N GLU A 11 23.32 9.11 4.58
CA GLU A 11 23.38 10.56 4.78
C GLU A 11 23.43 10.91 6.28
N ASN A 12 24.06 12.04 6.60
CA ASN A 12 24.22 12.51 7.97
C ASN A 12 25.00 11.56 8.91
N LYS A 13 25.76 10.60 8.37
CA LYS A 13 26.65 9.71 9.12
C LYS A 13 28.09 9.80 8.61
N SER A 14 29.04 9.77 9.56
CA SER A 14 30.46 9.66 9.23
C SER A 14 30.75 8.30 8.63
N TRP A 15 31.65 8.24 7.66
CA TRP A 15 32.10 7.00 7.03
C TRP A 15 33.63 6.99 6.90
N VAL A 16 34.20 5.85 6.54
CA VAL A 16 35.65 5.69 6.36
C VAL A 16 35.89 5.18 4.96
N ASP A 17 36.79 5.84 4.21
CA ASP A 17 37.14 5.42 2.86
C ASP A 17 38.17 4.29 2.83
N THR A 18 38.46 3.78 1.64
CA THR A 18 39.46 2.73 1.39
C THR A 18 40.88 3.12 1.84
N ASN A 19 41.18 4.41 1.96
CA ASN A 19 42.46 4.92 2.46
C ASN A 19 42.49 5.07 3.99
N GLY A 20 41.40 4.73 4.69
CA GLY A 20 41.27 4.84 6.14
C GLY A 20 40.95 6.26 6.63
N ILE A 21 40.60 7.19 5.74
CA ILE A 21 40.23 8.56 6.10
C ILE A 21 38.78 8.56 6.58
N ARG A 22 38.55 9.12 7.77
CA ARG A 22 37.20 9.31 8.32
C ARG A 22 36.61 10.62 7.81
N HIS A 23 35.51 10.52 7.10
CA HIS A 23 34.76 11.65 6.56
C HIS A 23 33.68 12.12 7.54
N PRO A 24 33.41 13.44 7.62
CA PRO A 24 32.52 14.02 8.61
C PRO A 24 31.05 13.69 8.30
N PRO A 25 30.15 13.66 9.31
CA PRO A 25 28.76 13.26 9.10
C PRO A 25 27.96 14.18 8.18
N ASN A 26 28.32 15.46 8.07
CA ASN A 26 27.65 16.45 7.22
C ASN A 26 28.13 16.44 5.76
N TRP A 27 28.90 15.43 5.32
CA TRP A 27 29.43 15.31 3.95
C TRP A 27 28.33 15.50 2.89
N SER A 28 27.14 14.94 3.11
CA SER A 28 26.06 14.93 2.12
C SER A 28 25.51 16.32 1.82
N ALA A 29 25.62 17.25 2.77
CA ALA A 29 25.13 18.62 2.64
C ALA A 29 26.22 19.63 2.24
N VAL A 30 27.50 19.32 2.51
CA VAL A 30 28.61 20.28 2.35
C VAL A 30 29.44 20.02 1.10
N TRP A 31 29.57 18.76 0.68
CA TRP A 31 30.41 18.41 -0.46
C TRP A 31 29.69 18.60 -1.78
N SER A 32 30.39 19.10 -2.80
CA SER A 32 29.90 19.03 -4.18
C SER A 32 29.89 17.59 -4.69
N ASP A 33 29.23 17.34 -5.82
CA ASP A 33 29.25 16.00 -6.42
C ASP A 33 30.64 15.63 -6.94
N GLU A 34 31.44 16.60 -7.41
CA GLU A 34 32.85 16.35 -7.75
C GLU A 34 33.68 15.93 -6.52
N ASP A 35 33.48 16.58 -5.37
CA ASP A 35 34.19 16.22 -4.13
C ASP A 35 33.83 14.80 -3.67
N LYS A 36 32.56 14.41 -3.79
CA LYS A 36 32.09 13.04 -3.49
C LYS A 36 32.74 12.02 -4.43
N ILE A 37 32.78 12.30 -5.73
CA ILE A 37 33.45 11.43 -6.72
C ILE A 37 34.95 11.34 -6.44
N ALA A 38 35.60 12.46 -6.10
CA ALA A 38 37.03 12.49 -5.74
C ALA A 38 37.35 11.67 -4.48
N ALA A 39 36.41 11.60 -3.53
CA ALA A 39 36.48 10.72 -2.36
C ALA A 39 36.19 9.23 -2.68
N GLY A 40 35.98 8.89 -3.96
CA GLY A 40 35.69 7.53 -4.42
C GLY A 40 34.24 7.11 -4.18
N MET A 41 33.31 8.07 -4.10
CA MET A 41 31.88 7.78 -4.02
C MET A 41 31.26 7.66 -5.41
N GLU A 42 30.26 6.81 -5.54
CA GLU A 42 29.52 6.59 -6.77
C GLU A 42 28.07 7.01 -6.58
N GLU A 43 27.53 7.79 -7.52
CA GLU A 43 26.12 8.14 -7.53
C GLU A 43 25.30 6.98 -8.09
N ALA A 44 24.27 6.57 -7.35
CA ALA A 44 23.30 5.56 -7.76
C ALA A 44 21.88 6.11 -7.64
N SER A 45 20.97 5.65 -8.49
CA SER A 45 19.54 5.94 -8.32
C SER A 45 19.04 5.36 -7.00
N ASP A 46 18.14 6.08 -6.32
CA ASP A 46 17.43 5.49 -5.17
C ASP A 46 16.45 4.44 -5.72
N PRO A 47 16.56 3.16 -5.31
CA PRO A 47 15.67 2.11 -5.76
C PRO A 47 14.28 2.33 -5.18
N GLU A 48 13.24 2.06 -5.99
CA GLU A 48 11.87 2.11 -5.50
C GLU A 48 11.65 1.07 -4.40
N LYS A 49 11.08 1.52 -3.28
CA LYS A 49 10.78 0.65 -2.15
C LYS A 49 9.61 -0.28 -2.50
N PRO A 50 9.76 -1.60 -2.37
CA PRO A 50 8.65 -2.53 -2.57
C PRO A 50 7.50 -2.23 -1.60
N SER A 51 6.26 -2.35 -2.09
CA SER A 51 5.07 -2.19 -1.24
C SER A 51 4.99 -3.33 -0.22
N GLY A 52 4.93 -2.98 1.06
CA GLY A 52 4.79 -3.93 2.16
C GLY A 52 3.41 -4.61 2.25
N ILE A 53 2.47 -4.26 1.37
CA ILE A 53 1.21 -4.99 1.20
C ILE A 53 1.47 -6.29 0.43
N PHE A 54 2.22 -6.19 -0.67
CA PHE A 54 2.36 -7.25 -1.67
C PHE A 54 3.67 -8.05 -1.54
N TYR A 55 4.70 -7.45 -0.93
CA TYR A 55 6.03 -8.02 -0.84
C TYR A 55 6.53 -8.07 0.61
N ASP A 56 7.22 -9.16 0.93
CA ASP A 56 8.18 -9.17 2.02
C ASP A 56 9.54 -8.72 1.46
N PHE A 57 10.14 -7.70 2.07
CA PHE A 57 11.37 -7.11 1.57
C PHE A 57 12.36 -6.73 2.67
N SER A 58 13.64 -6.71 2.31
CA SER A 58 14.74 -6.23 3.13
C SER A 58 15.63 -5.29 2.31
N ARG A 59 16.30 -4.36 2.99
CA ARG A 59 17.24 -3.44 2.35
C ARG A 59 18.66 -4.00 2.46
N ASN A 60 19.35 -4.03 1.33
CA ASN A 60 20.69 -4.55 1.18
C ASN A 60 21.75 -3.49 1.56
N GLU A 61 23.01 -3.89 1.70
CA GLU A 61 24.10 -2.98 2.05
C GLU A 61 24.35 -1.91 0.99
N ASP A 62 24.11 -2.22 -0.28
CA ASP A 62 24.18 -1.30 -1.42
C ASP A 62 22.95 -0.38 -1.52
N GLY A 63 22.01 -0.46 -0.57
CA GLY A 63 20.79 0.33 -0.58
C GLY A 63 19.67 -0.22 -1.46
N SER A 64 19.94 -1.25 -2.28
CA SER A 64 18.92 -2.00 -3.05
C SER A 64 17.96 -2.77 -2.15
N TYR A 65 16.86 -3.26 -2.72
CA TYR A 65 15.90 -4.10 -2.01
C TYR A 65 15.91 -5.52 -2.56
N THR A 66 15.96 -6.48 -1.66
CA THR A 66 15.57 -7.87 -1.95
C THR A 66 14.11 -8.02 -1.59
N SER A 67 13.27 -8.49 -2.52
CA SER A 67 11.84 -8.66 -2.31
C SER A 67 11.33 -10.00 -2.80
N THR A 68 10.40 -10.57 -2.05
CA THR A 68 9.67 -11.79 -2.40
C THR A 68 8.18 -11.48 -2.37
N GLU A 69 7.45 -11.91 -3.40
CA GLU A 69 5.99 -11.81 -3.43
C GLU A 69 5.39 -12.61 -2.27
N ARG A 70 4.43 -12.00 -1.58
CA ARG A 70 3.59 -12.71 -0.63
C ARG A 70 2.66 -13.66 -1.36
N ASP A 71 2.15 -14.64 -0.61
CA ASP A 71 1.17 -15.60 -1.15
C ASP A 71 -0.11 -14.88 -1.57
N LEU A 72 -0.37 -14.87 -2.89
CA LEU A 72 -1.53 -14.19 -3.47
C LEU A 72 -2.85 -14.79 -2.98
N SER A 73 -2.92 -16.10 -2.73
CA SER A 73 -4.16 -16.75 -2.29
C SER A 73 -4.52 -16.33 -0.85
N LEU A 74 -3.51 -16.21 0.01
CA LEU A 74 -3.66 -15.69 1.35
C LEU A 74 -4.07 -14.22 1.34
N LEU A 75 -3.43 -13.38 0.51
CA LEU A 75 -3.82 -11.98 0.36
C LEU A 75 -5.27 -11.84 -0.08
N LYS A 76 -5.70 -12.59 -1.11
CA LYS A 76 -7.10 -12.58 -1.56
C LYS A 76 -8.07 -12.93 -0.43
N THR A 77 -7.74 -13.96 0.36
CA THR A 77 -8.56 -14.39 1.49
C THR A 77 -8.69 -13.26 2.53
N GLN A 78 -7.57 -12.66 2.94
CA GLN A 78 -7.55 -11.56 3.92
C GLN A 78 -8.34 -10.34 3.45
N TYR A 79 -8.20 -9.96 2.17
CA TYR A 79 -8.90 -8.80 1.63
C TYR A 79 -10.39 -9.05 1.40
N ILE A 80 -10.80 -10.28 1.06
CA ILE A 80 -12.23 -10.66 1.04
C ILE A 80 -12.84 -10.55 2.44
N GLU A 81 -12.13 -11.03 3.47
CA GLU A 81 -12.59 -10.90 4.86
C GLU A 81 -12.71 -9.44 5.29
N SER A 82 -11.71 -8.61 4.98
CA SER A 82 -11.75 -7.17 5.25
C SER A 82 -12.89 -6.46 4.51
N THR A 83 -13.15 -6.84 3.26
CA THR A 83 -14.28 -6.34 2.45
C THR A 83 -15.61 -6.64 3.14
N LYS A 84 -15.81 -7.87 3.61
CA LYS A 84 -17.02 -8.28 4.34
C LYS A 84 -17.18 -7.55 5.67
N GLN A 85 -16.09 -7.35 6.40
CA GLN A 85 -16.10 -6.58 7.64
C GLN A 85 -16.52 -5.13 7.38
N THR A 86 -16.02 -4.51 6.31
CA THR A 86 -16.40 -3.16 5.91
C THR A 86 -17.89 -3.09 5.56
N ALA A 87 -18.40 -4.01 4.74
CA ALA A 87 -19.82 -4.08 4.43
C ALA A 87 -20.69 -4.21 5.70
N ASN A 88 -20.30 -5.09 6.62
CA ASN A 88 -21.01 -5.25 7.90
C ASN A 88 -21.03 -3.96 8.73
N GLN A 89 -19.90 -3.25 8.81
CA GLN A 89 -19.81 -1.97 9.54
C GLN A 89 -20.73 -0.91 8.92
N LEU A 90 -20.73 -0.79 7.59
CA LEU A 90 -21.57 0.17 6.88
C LEU A 90 -23.07 -0.14 7.03
N LEU A 91 -23.45 -1.43 7.04
CA LEU A 91 -24.84 -1.87 7.20
C LEU A 91 -25.33 -1.76 8.65
N ALA A 92 -24.45 -1.96 9.64
CA ALA A 92 -24.81 -2.01 11.05
C ALA A 92 -25.56 -0.75 11.53
N ILE A 93 -25.22 0.41 10.98
CA ILE A 93 -25.82 1.72 11.31
C ILE A 93 -27.34 1.69 11.12
N SER A 94 -27.84 0.96 10.12
CA SER A 94 -29.25 0.95 9.75
C SER A 94 -29.93 -0.41 9.92
N ASP A 95 -29.26 -1.38 10.58
CA ASP A 95 -29.82 -2.72 10.81
C ASP A 95 -31.10 -2.70 11.65
N TRP A 96 -31.23 -1.71 12.54
CA TRP A 96 -32.43 -1.51 13.33
C TRP A 96 -33.69 -1.34 12.46
N GLN A 97 -33.58 -0.76 11.26
CA GLN A 97 -34.73 -0.62 10.34
C GLN A 97 -35.15 -1.97 9.76
N VAL A 98 -34.18 -2.83 9.43
CA VAL A 98 -34.43 -4.18 8.93
C VAL A 98 -35.08 -5.04 10.01
N ILE A 99 -34.59 -4.94 11.25
CA ILE A 99 -35.19 -5.63 12.41
C ILE A 99 -36.62 -5.13 12.64
N ALA A 100 -36.83 -3.81 12.66
CA ALA A 100 -38.16 -3.22 12.86
C ALA A 100 -39.15 -3.59 11.74
N LYS A 101 -38.68 -3.70 10.50
CA LYS A 101 -39.49 -4.20 9.37
C LYS A 101 -39.87 -5.66 9.58
N ALA A 102 -38.92 -6.52 9.95
CA ALA A 102 -39.17 -7.94 10.17
C ALA A 102 -40.11 -8.22 11.35
N GLU A 103 -39.97 -7.48 12.46
CA GLU A 103 -40.76 -7.72 13.67
C GLU A 103 -42.14 -7.05 13.67
N ARG A 104 -42.26 -5.86 13.06
CA ARG A 104 -43.43 -4.97 13.24
C ARG A 104 -43.96 -4.38 11.94
N ASP A 105 -43.45 -4.85 10.80
CA ASP A 105 -43.76 -4.36 9.46
C ASP A 105 -43.49 -2.85 9.25
N ARG A 106 -42.63 -2.26 10.09
CA ARG A 106 -42.25 -0.85 9.96
C ARG A 106 -41.54 -0.61 8.63
N THR A 107 -42.03 0.33 7.83
CA THR A 107 -41.40 0.76 6.57
C THR A 107 -39.95 1.19 6.79
N ILE A 108 -39.05 0.73 5.91
CA ILE A 108 -37.65 1.15 5.83
C ILE A 108 -37.59 2.44 5.01
N ASP A 109 -36.82 3.42 5.46
CA ASP A 109 -36.63 4.67 4.74
C ASP A 109 -36.02 4.39 3.35
N ALA A 110 -36.56 5.03 2.31
CA ALA A 110 -36.15 4.73 0.93
C ALA A 110 -34.65 4.94 0.71
N ALA A 111 -34.07 6.00 1.26
CA ALA A 111 -32.63 6.28 1.18
C ALA A 111 -31.79 5.19 1.86
N VAL A 112 -32.25 4.67 3.01
CA VAL A 112 -31.60 3.56 3.72
C VAL A 112 -31.66 2.29 2.89
N ALA A 113 -32.83 1.96 2.32
CA ALA A 113 -32.96 0.79 1.46
C ALA A 113 -32.02 0.87 0.24
N THR A 114 -31.95 2.02 -0.42
CA THR A 114 -31.04 2.27 -1.55
C THR A 114 -29.58 2.14 -1.15
N TYR A 115 -29.16 2.79 -0.05
CA TYR A 115 -27.77 2.74 0.41
C TYR A 115 -27.34 1.32 0.79
N ARG A 116 -28.18 0.58 1.55
CA ARG A 116 -27.86 -0.81 1.91
C ARG A 116 -27.71 -1.71 0.68
N ALA A 117 -28.57 -1.55 -0.33
CA ALA A 117 -28.45 -2.27 -1.58
C ALA A 117 -27.14 -1.93 -2.32
N ALA A 118 -26.76 -0.65 -2.33
CA ALA A 118 -25.49 -0.19 -2.91
C ALA A 118 -24.28 -0.79 -2.18
N VAL A 119 -24.28 -0.85 -0.83
CA VAL A 119 -23.21 -1.48 -0.05
C VAL A 119 -23.07 -2.97 -0.38
N ILE A 120 -24.19 -3.71 -0.46
CA ILE A 120 -24.19 -5.14 -0.80
C ILE A 120 -23.66 -5.36 -2.22
N SER A 121 -24.07 -4.51 -3.17
CA SER A 121 -23.58 -4.54 -4.54
C SER A 121 -22.07 -4.26 -4.61
N ALA A 122 -21.59 -3.24 -3.89
CA ALA A 122 -20.17 -2.91 -3.81
C ALA A 122 -19.35 -4.08 -3.24
N CYS A 123 -19.79 -4.67 -2.12
CA CYS A 123 -19.14 -5.85 -1.53
C CYS A 123 -19.00 -6.99 -2.55
N THR A 124 -20.07 -7.28 -3.29
CA THR A 124 -20.07 -8.33 -4.32
C THR A 124 -19.09 -8.02 -5.45
N THR A 125 -19.08 -6.78 -5.93
CA THR A 125 -18.15 -6.33 -6.99
C THR A 125 -16.69 -6.42 -6.53
N ILE A 126 -16.39 -5.97 -5.33
CA ILE A 126 -15.03 -6.00 -4.76
C ILE A 126 -14.55 -7.44 -4.56
N GLU A 127 -15.39 -8.31 -3.98
CA GLU A 127 -15.07 -9.73 -3.81
C GLU A 127 -14.81 -10.44 -5.15
N ALA A 128 -15.60 -10.11 -6.18
CA ALA A 128 -15.41 -10.65 -7.52
C ALA A 128 -14.10 -10.16 -8.16
N ALA A 129 -13.75 -8.88 -8.00
CA ALA A 129 -12.49 -8.32 -8.49
C ALA A 129 -11.27 -8.98 -7.82
N ILE A 130 -11.30 -9.12 -6.48
CA ILE A 130 -10.25 -9.80 -5.72
C ILE A 130 -10.11 -11.26 -6.17
N THR A 131 -11.23 -11.98 -6.28
CA THR A 131 -11.24 -13.39 -6.70
C THR A 131 -10.68 -13.53 -8.11
N GLY A 132 -11.08 -12.64 -9.03
CA GLY A 132 -10.71 -12.65 -10.44
C GLY A 132 -9.28 -12.21 -10.77
N ALA A 133 -8.54 -11.60 -9.84
CA ALA A 133 -7.17 -11.17 -10.09
C ALA A 133 -6.24 -12.37 -10.40
N ALA A 134 -5.79 -12.52 -11.65
CA ALA A 134 -5.10 -13.73 -12.10
C ALA A 134 -3.67 -13.90 -11.54
N ASN A 135 -3.04 -12.81 -11.12
CA ASN A 135 -1.66 -12.78 -10.63
C ASN A 135 -1.45 -11.55 -9.73
N MET A 136 -0.24 -11.40 -9.18
CA MET A 136 0.09 -10.30 -8.28
C MET A 136 -0.12 -8.93 -8.93
N ALA A 137 0.28 -8.76 -10.19
CA ALA A 137 0.09 -7.49 -10.91
C ALA A 137 -1.39 -7.11 -11.05
N ALA A 138 -2.25 -8.06 -11.41
CA ALA A 138 -3.70 -7.83 -11.48
C ALA A 138 -4.32 -7.51 -10.11
N PHE A 139 -3.76 -8.07 -9.03
CA PHE A 139 -4.21 -7.77 -7.67
C PHE A 139 -3.77 -6.37 -7.22
N GLN A 140 -2.53 -5.97 -7.53
CA GLN A 140 -2.00 -4.63 -7.25
C GLN A 140 -2.83 -3.53 -7.91
N ALA A 141 -3.26 -3.76 -9.17
CA ALA A 141 -4.11 -2.82 -9.90
C ALA A 141 -5.44 -2.50 -9.21
N LEU A 142 -5.90 -3.34 -8.27
CA LEU A 142 -7.12 -3.07 -7.48
C LEU A 142 -6.92 -1.98 -6.42
N PHE A 143 -5.68 -1.60 -6.13
CA PHE A 143 -5.31 -0.57 -5.17
C PHE A 143 -4.99 0.77 -5.83
N ASP A 144 -4.87 0.79 -7.15
CA ASP A 144 -4.62 2.01 -7.90
C ASP A 144 -5.88 2.87 -7.93
N ILE A 145 -5.72 4.16 -7.59
CA ILE A 145 -6.83 5.13 -7.59
C ILE A 145 -6.98 5.68 -9.02
N PRO A 146 -8.11 5.43 -9.72
CA PRO A 146 -8.35 6.01 -11.03
C PRO A 146 -8.64 7.51 -10.91
N VAL A 147 -8.44 8.25 -12.01
CA VAL A 147 -8.75 9.68 -12.06
C VAL A 147 -10.25 9.90 -11.80
N GLY A 148 -10.57 10.56 -10.69
CA GLY A 148 -11.95 10.91 -10.34
C GLY A 148 -12.78 9.77 -9.73
N GLY A 149 -12.13 8.74 -9.17
CA GLY A 149 -12.83 7.65 -8.48
C GLY A 149 -12.05 7.08 -7.29
N ASN A 150 -12.58 6.00 -6.72
CA ASN A 150 -11.92 5.24 -5.66
C ASN A 150 -11.14 4.07 -6.26
N ALA A 151 -10.12 3.60 -5.54
CA ALA A 151 -9.47 2.34 -5.90
C ALA A 151 -10.50 1.20 -5.90
N PRO A 152 -10.43 0.23 -6.84
CA PRO A 152 -11.41 -0.86 -6.94
C PRO A 152 -11.66 -1.61 -5.62
N VAL A 153 -10.65 -1.84 -4.79
CA VAL A 153 -10.79 -2.52 -3.48
C VAL A 153 -11.45 -1.65 -2.39
N HIS A 154 -11.65 -0.36 -2.67
CA HIS A 154 -12.19 0.65 -1.76
C HIS A 154 -13.39 1.40 -2.35
N ASP A 155 -14.01 0.88 -3.41
CA ASP A 155 -15.13 1.53 -4.09
C ASP A 155 -16.46 1.29 -3.38
N TRP A 156 -16.63 1.95 -2.22
CA TRP A 156 -17.82 1.90 -1.38
C TRP A 156 -18.72 3.13 -1.62
N PRO A 157 -20.06 3.02 -1.46
CA PRO A 157 -20.96 4.17 -1.59
C PRO A 157 -20.71 5.22 -0.51
N SER A 158 -20.84 6.50 -0.85
CA SER A 158 -20.80 7.60 0.13
C SER A 158 -22.12 7.68 0.90
N THR A 159 -22.02 8.13 2.16
CA THR A 159 -23.16 8.62 2.93
C THR A 159 -23.31 10.11 2.63
N ASP A 160 -23.92 10.46 1.51
CA ASP A 160 -24.32 11.86 1.25
C ASP A 160 -25.39 12.32 2.25
#